data_AF-A0A4P6L382-F1
#
_entry.id   AF-A0A4P6L382-F1
#
_cell.length_a   1.000
_cell.length_b   1.000
_cell.length_c   1.000
_cell.angle_alpha   90.00
_cell.angle_beta   90.00
_cell.angle_gamma   90.00
#
_symmetry.space_group_name_H-M   'P 1'
#
loop_
_entity.id
_entity.type
_entity.pdbx_description
1 polymer ?
#
loop_
_entity_poly.entity_id
_entity_poly.type
_entity_poly.pdbx_seq_one_letter_code
_entity_poly.pdbx_strand_id
1 'polypeptide(L)'
;MKTHKIIKGETMASIAKRFSVDIADLASANNITDINKIREGKWLQIPDKKLKQQPETTKVHPIPKEKVAQADEKPISELWEDTLFRGREIAEKWLTELLARLRAAEADEYIQDTHKVPLTSDKVPPTHTPELPKKPNSESKKKVTDVKKVLKEKLGKEPHVLTFNGVRLTENEKKQILASVATCEMNSDGFGSINSDQEFVGRKNGKKGIETTYSRIVHIGLSYGVIQYTQDSGSLGDLLKCLRAKNPSLFAEIFGAGYPEFSDALIQLTTTGRPDLAQNTQIPLSGQAYWNQIHNTPAGNELKMLANSQSGSHLPTAREIRGKRVQPIAPSIGHPPIDLWKGEWRDRFLSAGKVVDFQEAQLEYGVRNFINPMLSLAKHNNVRSALALAFIAACNIRGGVGSKLSKLTYRVAKELGLALPFVSSEDELACMQAIAEAHGSIGAVSVHEDESRRAKRLIDDELGFLAEDLYDISTYA
;
A
#
# COMPACT_ATOMS: atom_id res chain seq x y z
N MET A 1 2.89 -16.86 52.12
CA MET A 1 1.72 -17.64 51.66
C MET A 1 0.61 -17.60 52.69
N LYS A 2 -0.51 -16.96 52.35
CA LYS A 2 -1.70 -16.83 53.20
C LYS A 2 -2.80 -17.76 52.68
N THR A 3 -3.59 -18.36 53.56
CA THR A 3 -4.73 -19.19 53.17
C THR A 3 -6.05 -18.54 53.56
N HIS A 4 -7.11 -18.75 52.76
CA HIS A 4 -8.45 -18.19 52.98
C HIS A 4 -9.52 -19.28 52.84
N LYS A 5 -10.41 -19.41 53.82
CA LYS A 5 -11.55 -20.34 53.75
C LYS A 5 -12.74 -19.63 53.12
N ILE A 6 -13.28 -20.20 52.05
CA ILE A 6 -14.42 -19.66 51.33
C ILE A 6 -15.65 -19.69 52.24
N ILE A 7 -16.25 -18.53 52.50
CA ILE A 7 -17.49 -18.41 53.28
C ILE A 7 -18.71 -18.21 52.36
N LYS A 8 -19.92 -18.43 52.89
CA LYS A 8 -21.17 -18.29 52.16
C LYS A 8 -21.27 -16.94 51.44
N GLY A 9 -21.49 -16.98 50.13
CA GLY A 9 -21.66 -15.78 49.30
C GLY A 9 -20.37 -15.21 48.68
N GLU A 10 -19.19 -15.75 48.98
CA GLU A 10 -17.95 -15.35 48.31
C GLU A 10 -17.81 -15.99 46.92
N THR A 11 -17.40 -15.17 45.94
CA THR A 11 -16.99 -15.58 44.60
C THR A 11 -15.48 -15.44 44.42
N MET A 12 -14.89 -16.10 43.41
CA MET A 12 -13.45 -16.01 43.15
C MET A 12 -13.01 -14.55 42.91
N ALA A 13 -13.86 -13.77 42.24
CA ALA A 13 -13.64 -12.34 42.02
C ALA A 13 -13.65 -11.53 43.33
N SER A 14 -14.58 -11.82 44.25
CA SER A 14 -14.64 -11.13 45.54
C SER A 14 -13.43 -11.44 46.43
N ILE A 15 -12.93 -12.68 46.38
CA ILE A 15 -11.75 -13.13 47.13
C ILE A 15 -10.49 -12.52 46.52
N ALA A 16 -10.32 -12.59 45.20
CA ALA A 16 -9.18 -11.99 44.49
C ALA A 16 -9.07 -10.49 44.75
N LYS A 17 -10.20 -9.77 44.69
CA LYS A 17 -10.27 -8.34 45.02
C LYS A 17 -9.90 -8.07 46.48
N ARG A 18 -10.42 -8.88 47.42
CA ARG A 18 -10.12 -8.74 48.86
C ARG A 18 -8.63 -8.89 49.15
N PHE A 19 -7.96 -9.81 48.46
CA PHE A 19 -6.54 -10.06 48.65
C PHE A 19 -5.64 -9.30 47.66
N SER A 20 -6.23 -8.46 46.79
CA SER A 20 -5.51 -7.68 45.76
C SER A 20 -4.58 -8.54 44.91
N VAL A 21 -5.07 -9.72 44.51
CA VAL A 21 -4.41 -10.67 43.60
C VAL A 21 -5.24 -10.80 42.32
N ASP A 22 -4.61 -11.17 41.21
CA ASP A 22 -5.35 -11.44 39.99
C ASP A 22 -6.19 -12.73 40.13
N ILE A 23 -7.38 -12.75 39.54
CA ILE A 23 -8.27 -13.92 39.57
C ILE A 23 -7.60 -15.12 38.90
N ALA A 24 -6.85 -14.90 37.82
CA ALA A 24 -6.13 -15.94 37.10
C ALA A 24 -4.99 -16.52 37.95
N ASP A 25 -4.23 -15.65 38.64
CA ASP A 25 -3.15 -16.09 39.54
C ASP A 25 -3.71 -16.89 40.72
N LEU A 26 -4.85 -16.45 41.28
CA LEU A 26 -5.52 -17.16 42.36
C LEU A 26 -6.10 -18.51 41.91
N ALA A 27 -6.66 -18.59 40.70
CA ALA A 27 -7.19 -19.82 40.12
C ALA A 27 -6.06 -20.82 39.81
N SER A 28 -4.95 -20.34 39.23
CA SER A 28 -3.76 -21.13 38.94
C SER A 28 -3.13 -21.70 40.22
N ALA A 29 -2.94 -20.86 41.24
CA ALA A 29 -2.37 -21.26 42.53
C ALA A 29 -3.19 -22.35 43.26
N ASN A 30 -4.47 -22.51 42.90
CA ASN A 30 -5.38 -23.47 43.52
C ASN A 30 -5.81 -24.60 42.58
N ASN A 31 -5.24 -24.70 41.38
CA ASN A 31 -5.60 -25.65 40.33
C ASN A 31 -7.11 -25.66 40.03
N ILE A 32 -7.73 -24.48 39.94
CA ILE A 32 -9.16 -24.33 39.65
C ILE A 32 -9.35 -23.94 38.19
N THR A 33 -9.90 -24.87 37.40
CA THR A 33 -10.14 -24.69 35.96
C THR A 33 -11.42 -23.89 35.68
N ASP A 34 -12.40 -23.94 36.58
CA ASP A 34 -13.68 -23.21 36.47
C ASP A 34 -13.89 -22.34 37.72
N ILE A 35 -13.63 -21.03 37.55
CA ILE A 35 -13.69 -20.04 38.62
C ILE A 35 -15.10 -19.84 39.19
N ASN A 36 -16.15 -20.28 38.48
CA ASN A 36 -17.54 -20.19 38.92
C ASN A 36 -17.98 -21.39 39.79
N LYS A 37 -17.15 -22.43 39.93
CA LYS A 37 -17.49 -23.68 40.65
C LYS A 37 -16.78 -23.82 42.00
N ILE A 38 -16.49 -22.72 42.68
CA ILE A 38 -15.99 -22.79 44.06
C ILE A 38 -17.11 -23.06 45.07
N ARG A 39 -16.78 -23.80 46.14
CA ARG A 39 -17.73 -24.22 47.17
C ARG A 39 -17.34 -23.69 48.54
N GLU A 40 -18.35 -23.29 49.30
CA GLU A 40 -18.22 -22.88 50.70
C GLU A 40 -17.47 -23.95 51.52
N GLY A 41 -16.62 -23.49 52.44
CA GLY A 41 -15.84 -24.33 53.33
C GLY A 41 -14.51 -24.82 52.77
N LYS A 42 -14.25 -24.66 51.46
CA LYS A 42 -12.96 -24.99 50.83
C LYS A 42 -11.90 -23.92 51.15
N TRP A 43 -10.66 -24.36 51.32
CA TRP A 43 -9.51 -23.46 51.51
C TRP A 43 -8.85 -23.11 50.17
N LEU A 44 -8.50 -21.84 49.99
CA LEU A 44 -7.70 -21.32 48.89
C LEU A 44 -6.34 -20.84 49.41
N GLN A 45 -5.29 -21.14 48.66
CA GLN A 45 -3.96 -20.56 48.80
C GLN A 45 -3.92 -19.22 48.06
N ILE A 46 -3.63 -18.15 48.79
CA ILE A 46 -3.51 -16.81 48.22
C ILE A 46 -2.05 -16.59 47.81
N PRO A 47 -1.77 -16.35 46.51
CA PRO A 47 -0.40 -16.09 46.05
C PRO A 47 0.08 -14.74 46.59
N ASP A 48 1.33 -14.68 47.05
CA ASP A 48 1.94 -13.43 47.50
C ASP A 48 2.24 -12.56 46.26
N LYS A 49 1.80 -11.29 46.30
CA LYS A 49 1.90 -10.33 45.20
C LYS A 49 3.37 -10.16 44.74
N LYS A 50 3.77 -10.80 43.65
CA LYS A 50 5.03 -10.47 42.96
C LYS A 50 4.81 -9.17 42.18
N LEU A 51 5.35 -8.09 42.72
CA LEU A 51 5.50 -6.80 42.05
C LEU A 51 6.35 -6.99 40.78
N LYS A 52 5.75 -6.93 39.59
CA LYS A 52 6.50 -6.63 38.37
C LYS A 52 6.92 -5.17 38.44
N GLN A 53 8.23 -4.94 38.49
CA GLN A 53 8.85 -3.62 38.57
C GLN A 53 8.62 -2.86 37.26
N GLN A 54 8.16 -1.63 37.40
CA GLN A 54 8.12 -0.59 36.39
C GLN A 54 8.80 0.64 37.03
N PRO A 55 9.60 1.41 36.29
CA PRO A 55 9.53 2.87 36.43
C PRO A 55 9.69 3.57 35.06
N GLU A 56 9.20 4.77 34.77
CA GLU A 56 8.30 5.70 35.45
C GLU A 56 7.76 6.70 34.38
N THR A 57 6.70 7.40 34.73
CA THR A 57 5.80 8.22 33.90
C THR A 57 6.36 9.58 33.46
N THR A 58 5.94 10.09 32.28
CA THR A 58 5.69 11.54 32.08
C THR A 58 4.33 11.79 31.42
N LYS A 59 3.41 12.29 32.26
CA LYS A 59 2.15 13.07 32.05
C LYS A 59 1.47 13.05 30.67
N VAL A 60 0.25 12.48 30.61
CA VAL A 60 -0.77 12.80 29.60
C VAL A 60 -2.06 13.24 30.29
N HIS A 61 -2.61 14.37 29.81
CA HIS A 61 -3.89 14.96 30.18
C HIS A 61 -5.08 14.01 29.90
N PRO A 62 -6.12 13.98 30.73
CA PRO A 62 -7.34 13.23 30.42
C PRO A 62 -8.18 14.01 29.39
N ILE A 63 -8.50 13.38 28.25
CA ILE A 63 -9.58 13.86 27.38
C ILE A 63 -10.92 13.43 28.01
N PRO A 64 -11.89 14.34 28.23
CA PRO A 64 -13.15 14.04 28.88
C PRO A 64 -14.03 13.07 28.08
N LYS A 65 -14.71 12.17 28.79
CA LYS A 65 -15.85 11.39 28.26
C LYS A 65 -17.03 12.33 28.03
N GLU A 66 -17.30 12.66 26.78
CA GLU A 66 -18.56 13.33 26.42
C GLU A 66 -19.57 12.32 25.85
N LYS A 67 -20.82 12.45 26.30
CA LYS A 67 -21.94 11.55 25.99
C LYS A 67 -22.29 11.64 24.51
N VAL A 68 -22.36 10.49 23.84
CA VAL A 68 -22.98 10.37 22.51
C VAL A 68 -24.49 10.61 22.68
N ALA A 69 -24.94 11.79 22.26
CA ALA A 69 -26.35 12.05 21.99
C ALA A 69 -26.70 11.44 20.63
N GLN A 70 -27.84 10.75 20.57
CA GLN A 70 -28.46 10.28 19.33
C GLN A 70 -28.68 11.50 18.41
N ALA A 71 -28.03 11.50 17.25
CA ALA A 71 -28.26 12.45 16.18
C ALA A 71 -28.79 11.68 14.97
N ASP A 72 -29.94 12.12 14.47
CA ASP A 72 -30.65 11.56 13.33
C ASP A 72 -29.70 11.38 12.13
N GLU A 73 -29.61 10.15 11.64
CA GLU A 73 -28.71 9.78 10.55
C GLU A 73 -29.15 10.43 9.23
N LYS A 74 -28.28 11.28 8.68
CA LYS A 74 -28.39 11.75 7.30
C LYS A 74 -28.19 10.59 6.32
N PRO A 75 -28.87 10.60 5.15
CA PRO A 75 -28.74 9.54 4.16
C PRO A 75 -27.29 9.34 3.72
N ILE A 76 -26.89 8.08 3.51
CA ILE A 76 -25.54 7.62 3.14
C ILE A 76 -24.95 8.35 1.92
N SER A 77 -25.79 8.92 1.05
CA SER A 77 -25.37 9.72 -0.11
C SER A 77 -24.68 11.04 0.26
N GLU A 78 -24.98 11.64 1.42
CA GLU A 78 -24.36 12.90 1.89
C GLU A 78 -23.05 12.69 2.67
N LEU A 79 -22.73 11.45 3.06
CA LEU A 79 -21.49 11.10 3.79
C LEU A 79 -20.25 11.00 2.88
N TRP A 80 -20.42 11.01 1.56
CA TRP A 80 -19.36 10.64 0.61
C TRP A 80 -18.42 11.79 0.24
N GLU A 81 -18.91 13.03 0.15
CA GLU A 81 -18.01 14.18 -0.12
C GLU A 81 -17.11 14.47 1.09
N ASP A 82 -17.63 14.35 2.31
CA ASP A 82 -16.87 14.59 3.56
C ASP A 82 -15.82 13.49 3.82
N THR A 83 -16.11 12.23 3.43
CA THR A 83 -15.16 11.09 3.56
C THR A 83 -14.06 11.14 2.49
N LEU A 84 -14.38 11.56 1.26
CA LEU A 84 -13.39 11.75 0.19
C LEU A 84 -12.47 12.94 0.46
N PHE A 85 -13.01 14.02 1.03
CA PHE A 85 -12.22 15.21 1.40
C PHE A 85 -11.26 14.89 2.56
N ARG A 86 -11.73 14.23 3.63
CA ARG A 86 -10.87 13.79 4.74
C ARG A 86 -9.85 12.72 4.32
N GLY A 87 -10.24 11.79 3.45
CA GLY A 87 -9.31 10.79 2.89
C GLY A 87 -8.20 11.43 2.05
N ARG A 88 -8.50 12.54 1.36
CA ARG A 88 -7.52 13.33 0.61
C ARG A 88 -6.53 14.02 1.54
N GLU A 89 -7.01 14.83 2.49
CA GLU A 89 -6.14 15.58 3.41
C GLU A 89 -5.20 14.68 4.24
N ILE A 90 -5.68 13.49 4.66
CA ILE A 90 -4.87 12.48 5.35
C ILE A 90 -3.80 11.89 4.43
N ALA A 91 -4.14 11.58 3.17
CA ALA A 91 -3.17 11.06 2.20
C ALA A 91 -2.10 12.10 1.85
N GLU A 92 -2.47 13.37 1.71
CA GLU A 92 -1.54 14.47 1.41
C GLU A 92 -0.52 14.68 2.54
N LYS A 93 -0.99 14.74 3.79
CA LYS A 93 -0.12 14.90 4.96
C LYS A 93 0.83 13.72 5.12
N TRP A 94 0.31 12.50 5.03
CA TRP A 94 1.11 11.27 5.10
C TRP A 94 2.19 11.21 4.01
N LEU A 95 1.83 11.53 2.76
CA LEU A 95 2.74 11.42 1.62
C LEU A 95 3.83 12.50 1.67
N THR A 96 3.49 13.70 2.17
CA THR A 96 4.45 14.77 2.45
C THR A 96 5.49 14.35 3.50
N GLU A 97 5.06 13.72 4.61
CA GLU A 97 5.95 13.22 5.65
C GLU A 97 6.86 12.08 5.14
N LEU A 98 6.33 11.16 4.34
CA LEU A 98 7.10 10.09 3.72
C LEU A 98 8.19 10.65 2.80
N LEU A 99 7.85 11.63 1.97
CA LEU A 99 8.79 12.28 1.07
C LEU A 99 9.92 12.98 1.81
N ALA A 100 9.59 13.73 2.87
CA ALA A 100 10.60 14.40 3.68
C ALA A 100 11.62 13.39 4.22
N ARG A 101 11.15 12.21 4.66
CA ARG A 101 12.01 11.11 5.12
C ARG A 101 12.87 10.53 4.00
N LEU A 102 12.30 10.28 2.81
CA LEU A 102 13.05 9.74 1.67
C LEU A 102 14.13 10.72 1.17
N ARG A 103 13.79 12.02 1.07
CA ARG A 103 14.74 13.07 0.66
C ARG A 103 15.85 13.27 1.68
N ALA A 104 15.54 13.21 2.98
CA ALA A 104 16.55 13.28 4.03
C ALA A 104 17.55 12.10 3.97
N ALA A 105 17.05 10.89 3.73
CA ALA A 105 17.90 9.71 3.59
C ALA A 105 18.86 9.80 2.39
N GLU A 106 18.41 10.39 1.27
CA GLU A 106 19.24 10.60 0.07
C GLU A 106 20.33 11.66 0.28
N ALA A 107 20.02 12.73 1.03
CA ALA A 107 21.00 13.75 1.39
C ALA A 107 22.14 13.17 2.24
N ASP A 108 21.83 12.26 3.16
CA ASP A 108 22.83 11.59 4.01
C ASP A 108 23.72 10.62 3.19
N GLU A 109 23.17 9.93 2.19
CA GLU A 109 23.92 9.05 1.28
C GLU A 109 24.87 9.86 0.35
N TYR A 110 24.42 11.03 -0.14
CA TYR A 110 25.22 11.94 -0.96
C TYR A 110 26.37 12.61 -0.16
N ILE A 111 26.18 12.84 1.13
CA ILE A 111 27.23 13.36 2.04
C ILE A 111 28.30 12.30 2.33
N GLN A 112 27.94 11.01 2.36
CA GLN A 112 28.91 9.94 2.60
C GLN A 112 29.80 9.65 1.37
N ASP A 113 29.31 9.87 0.15
CA ASP A 113 30.09 9.69 -1.08
C ASP A 113 31.03 10.88 -1.40
N THR A 114 30.89 12.00 -0.67
CA THR A 114 31.78 13.16 -0.77
C THR A 114 32.89 13.14 0.29
N HIS A 115 33.82 12.19 0.16
CA HIS A 115 35.12 12.29 0.85
C HIS A 115 36.16 13.08 0.03
N LYS A 116 36.44 14.30 0.54
CA LYS A 116 37.67 15.10 0.41
C LYS A 116 38.02 15.68 -0.96
N VAL A 117 37.42 16.83 -1.27
CA VAL A 117 38.16 17.93 -1.91
C VAL A 117 38.29 19.06 -0.89
N PRO A 118 39.49 19.51 -0.50
CA PRO A 118 39.63 20.67 0.36
C PRO A 118 39.19 21.91 -0.44
N LEU A 119 38.01 22.43 -0.13
CA LEU A 119 37.60 23.74 -0.63
C LEU A 119 38.41 24.80 0.12
N THR A 120 39.19 25.56 -0.65
CA THR A 120 39.99 26.68 -0.19
C THR A 120 39.15 27.76 0.50
N SER A 121 39.77 28.40 1.49
CA SER A 121 39.22 29.32 2.49
C SER A 121 38.28 30.42 1.98
N ASP A 122 37.27 30.67 2.81
CA ASP A 122 36.38 31.84 2.88
C ASP A 122 36.99 33.16 2.41
N LYS A 123 36.34 33.84 1.45
CA LYS A 123 36.11 35.29 1.49
C LYS A 123 34.82 35.69 0.73
N VAL A 124 33.84 36.15 1.51
CA VAL A 124 32.76 37.14 1.27
C VAL A 124 31.80 36.92 0.06
N PRO A 125 30.47 36.88 0.28
CA PRO A 125 29.48 36.80 -0.81
C PRO A 125 29.19 38.19 -1.42
N PRO A 126 29.00 38.33 -2.74
CA PRO A 126 28.53 39.58 -3.32
C PRO A 126 27.01 39.70 -3.16
N THR A 127 26.59 40.80 -2.53
CA THR A 127 25.22 41.29 -2.44
C THR A 127 24.78 41.92 -3.76
N HIS A 128 24.15 41.17 -4.66
CA HIS A 128 23.23 41.71 -5.67
C HIS A 128 22.27 40.61 -6.16
N THR A 129 20.97 40.83 -5.97
CA THR A 129 19.89 40.00 -6.53
C THR A 129 19.64 40.42 -7.98
N PRO A 130 19.81 39.55 -8.99
CA PRO A 130 19.48 39.89 -10.38
C PRO A 130 17.98 39.65 -10.63
N GLU A 131 17.33 40.64 -11.23
CA GLU A 131 15.94 40.59 -11.69
C GLU A 131 15.81 39.65 -12.92
N LEU A 132 14.78 38.80 -12.95
CA LEU A 132 14.52 37.86 -14.05
C LEU A 132 14.09 38.59 -15.34
N PRO A 133 14.69 38.31 -16.51
CA PRO A 133 14.29 38.96 -17.76
C PRO A 133 12.98 38.37 -18.32
N LYS A 134 12.11 39.24 -18.84
CA LYS A 134 10.85 38.88 -19.53
C LYS A 134 11.12 38.16 -20.86
N LYS A 135 10.23 37.22 -21.23
CA LYS A 135 10.29 36.38 -22.45
C LYS A 135 10.57 37.21 -23.72
N PRO A 136 11.50 36.79 -24.61
CA PRO A 136 11.81 37.55 -25.81
C PRO A 136 10.83 37.29 -26.96
N ASN A 137 10.47 38.38 -27.66
CA ASN A 137 9.75 38.35 -28.94
C ASN A 137 10.65 37.83 -30.09
N SER A 138 10.02 37.53 -31.23
CA SER A 138 10.54 36.79 -32.40
C SER A 138 11.74 37.38 -33.15
N GLU A 139 12.29 38.53 -32.75
CA GLU A 139 13.55 39.09 -33.28
C GLU A 139 14.82 38.46 -32.66
N SER A 140 14.66 37.62 -31.65
CA SER A 140 15.75 37.07 -30.82
C SER A 140 16.61 35.97 -31.47
N LYS A 141 16.17 35.35 -32.57
CA LYS A 141 16.96 34.30 -33.26
C LYS A 141 18.26 34.82 -33.88
N LYS A 142 18.31 36.08 -34.34
CA LYS A 142 19.55 36.70 -34.89
C LYS A 142 20.58 37.03 -33.80
N LYS A 143 20.13 37.50 -32.62
CA LYS A 143 21.03 37.87 -31.50
C LYS A 143 21.69 36.68 -30.80
N VAL A 144 21.03 35.51 -30.75
CA VAL A 144 21.62 34.30 -30.13
C VAL A 144 22.80 33.77 -30.95
N THR A 145 22.76 33.89 -32.28
CA THR A 145 23.90 33.57 -33.16
C THR A 145 25.11 34.46 -32.90
N ASP A 146 24.91 35.75 -32.66
CA ASP A 146 25.99 36.69 -32.35
C ASP A 146 26.61 36.43 -30.98
N VAL A 147 25.80 36.11 -29.97
CA VAL A 147 26.31 35.76 -28.62
C VAL A 147 27.16 34.49 -28.66
N LYS A 148 26.73 33.45 -29.39
CA LYS A 148 27.50 32.21 -29.57
C LYS A 148 28.83 32.45 -30.29
N LYS A 149 28.83 33.30 -31.31
CA LYS A 149 30.04 33.66 -32.06
C LYS A 149 31.04 34.46 -31.21
N VAL A 150 30.55 35.44 -30.46
CA VAL A 150 31.35 36.25 -29.53
C VAL A 150 31.94 35.40 -28.39
N LEU A 151 31.18 34.44 -27.84
CA LEU A 151 31.66 33.50 -26.83
C LEU A 151 32.76 32.58 -27.37
N LYS A 152 32.59 32.07 -28.60
CA LYS A 152 33.57 31.22 -29.28
C LYS A 152 34.89 31.96 -29.57
N GLU A 153 34.80 33.23 -29.99
CA GLU A 153 35.97 34.09 -30.22
C GLU A 153 36.70 34.45 -28.91
N LYS A 154 35.97 34.66 -27.80
CA LYS A 154 36.57 34.99 -26.49
C LYS A 154 37.15 33.80 -25.74
N LEU A 155 36.53 32.62 -25.83
CA LEU A 155 36.92 31.44 -25.06
C LEU A 155 37.99 30.59 -25.76
N GLY A 156 38.27 30.85 -27.04
CA GLY A 156 39.30 30.16 -27.83
C GLY A 156 39.08 28.65 -28.01
N LYS A 157 37.91 28.15 -27.58
CA LYS A 157 37.48 26.74 -27.63
C LYS A 157 35.97 26.72 -27.89
N GLU A 158 35.51 25.74 -28.66
CA GLU A 158 34.08 25.45 -28.77
C GLU A 158 33.51 25.25 -27.35
N PRO A 159 32.38 25.90 -27.00
CA PRO A 159 31.72 25.65 -25.73
C PRO A 159 31.52 24.15 -25.56
N HIS A 160 32.02 23.58 -24.48
CA HIS A 160 31.73 22.20 -24.16
C HIS A 160 30.24 22.12 -23.78
N VAL A 161 29.40 21.80 -24.76
CA VAL A 161 27.98 21.57 -24.52
C VAL A 161 27.89 20.22 -23.81
N LEU A 162 27.78 20.25 -22.49
CA LEU A 162 27.34 19.09 -21.73
C LEU A 162 25.89 18.82 -22.12
N THR A 163 25.65 17.76 -22.88
CA THR A 163 24.30 17.31 -23.19
C THR A 163 23.66 16.85 -21.88
N PHE A 164 22.62 17.55 -21.42
CA PHE A 164 21.84 17.10 -20.27
C PHE A 164 20.99 15.90 -20.71
N ASN A 165 21.41 14.70 -20.30
CA ASN A 165 20.72 13.45 -20.62
C ASN A 165 19.59 13.13 -19.64
N GLY A 166 19.33 13.99 -18.66
CA GLY A 166 18.37 13.77 -17.60
C GLY A 166 19.01 13.55 -16.24
N VAL A 167 18.18 13.41 -15.20
CA VAL A 167 18.62 13.03 -13.84
C VAL A 167 18.69 11.52 -13.70
N ARG A 168 19.49 11.02 -12.76
CA ARG A 168 19.64 9.58 -12.54
C ARG A 168 18.42 9.05 -11.81
N LEU A 169 17.76 8.01 -12.33
CA LEU A 169 16.65 7.32 -11.66
C LEU A 169 17.15 6.54 -10.43
N THR A 170 17.12 7.15 -9.24
CA THR A 170 17.59 6.55 -7.98
C THR A 170 16.58 5.58 -7.39
N GLU A 171 17.00 4.74 -6.43
CA GLU A 171 16.06 3.88 -5.70
C GLU A 171 15.01 4.70 -4.92
N ASN A 172 15.38 5.87 -4.40
CA ASN A 172 14.42 6.74 -3.73
C ASN A 172 13.41 7.33 -4.71
N GLU A 173 13.84 7.79 -5.89
CA GLU A 173 12.90 8.27 -6.92
C GLU A 173 11.94 7.16 -7.38
N LYS A 174 12.40 5.92 -7.51
CA LYS A 174 11.51 4.78 -7.78
C LYS A 174 10.46 4.59 -6.67
N LYS A 175 10.85 4.77 -5.40
CA LYS A 175 9.92 4.72 -4.26
C LYS A 175 8.92 5.88 -4.31
N GLN A 176 9.35 7.08 -4.73
CA GLN A 176 8.46 8.24 -4.90
C GLN A 176 7.44 8.01 -6.04
N ILE A 177 7.90 7.46 -7.17
CA ILE A 177 7.02 7.05 -8.28
C ILE A 177 5.98 6.02 -7.79
N LEU A 178 6.42 5.00 -7.06
CA LEU A 178 5.52 3.99 -6.49
C LEU A 178 4.52 4.61 -5.50
N ALA A 179 4.97 5.52 -4.63
CA ALA A 179 4.11 6.20 -3.67
C ALA A 179 3.09 7.11 -4.36
N SER A 180 3.45 7.70 -5.51
CA SER A 180 2.51 8.47 -6.34
C SER A 180 1.40 7.57 -6.91
N VAL A 181 1.74 6.34 -7.32
CA VAL A 181 0.74 5.33 -7.74
C VAL A 181 -0.21 4.97 -6.60
N ALA A 182 0.27 4.98 -5.36
CA ALA A 182 -0.54 4.69 -4.19
C ALA A 182 -1.76 5.61 -4.05
N THR A 183 -1.61 6.90 -4.40
CA THR A 183 -2.70 7.89 -4.39
C THR A 183 -3.89 7.48 -5.29
N CYS A 184 -3.63 6.64 -6.28
CA CYS A 184 -4.64 6.08 -7.17
C CYS A 184 -5.38 4.88 -6.57
N GLU A 185 -4.72 4.10 -5.70
CA GLU A 185 -5.20 2.80 -5.20
C GLU A 185 -5.74 2.86 -3.76
N MET A 186 -5.50 3.96 -3.05
CA MET A 186 -5.82 4.10 -1.64
C MET A 186 -7.28 4.52 -1.38
N ASN A 187 -7.89 3.85 -0.40
CA ASN A 187 -9.18 4.21 0.18
C ASN A 187 -9.04 4.85 1.59
N SER A 188 -7.86 4.79 2.23
CA SER A 188 -7.57 5.32 3.59
C SER A 188 -6.05 5.34 3.92
N ASP A 189 -5.67 5.35 5.22
CA ASP A 189 -4.38 5.52 5.94
C ASP A 189 -3.06 5.00 5.31
N GLY A 190 -2.76 5.31 4.05
CA GLY A 190 -1.42 5.10 3.51
C GLY A 190 -1.04 3.61 3.51
N PHE A 191 0.11 3.30 4.12
CA PHE A 191 0.66 1.95 4.30
C PHE A 191 -0.22 0.96 5.08
N GLY A 192 -1.24 1.43 5.82
CA GLY A 192 -2.20 0.60 6.55
C GLY A 192 -3.49 0.32 5.78
N SER A 193 -3.61 0.79 4.55
CA SER A 193 -4.82 0.64 3.74
C SER A 193 -5.24 -0.83 3.64
N ILE A 194 -6.49 -1.13 3.98
CA ILE A 194 -7.09 -2.45 3.84
C ILE A 194 -8.30 -2.33 2.93
N ASN A 195 -8.34 -3.15 1.88
CA ASN A 195 -9.57 -3.46 1.19
C ASN A 195 -10.06 -4.83 1.62
N SER A 196 -11.31 -4.88 2.09
CA SER A 196 -11.95 -6.14 2.41
C SER A 196 -12.26 -6.92 1.13
N ASP A 197 -12.36 -8.24 1.26
CA ASP A 197 -12.51 -9.18 0.15
C ASP A 197 -13.67 -8.85 -0.83
N GLN A 198 -14.72 -8.16 -0.35
CA GLN A 198 -15.88 -7.75 -1.16
C GLN A 198 -15.83 -6.28 -1.60
N GLU A 199 -14.76 -5.55 -1.29
CA GLU A 199 -14.65 -4.11 -1.55
C GLU A 199 -14.35 -3.79 -3.01
N PHE A 200 -13.88 -4.77 -3.80
CA PHE A 200 -13.75 -4.66 -5.25
C PHE A 200 -15.12 -4.83 -5.94
N VAL A 201 -16.09 -4.03 -5.52
CA VAL A 201 -17.36 -3.82 -6.20
C VAL A 201 -17.04 -2.96 -7.42
N GLY A 202 -16.87 -3.57 -8.60
CA GLY A 202 -16.72 -2.78 -9.81
C GLY A 202 -17.98 -1.94 -10.08
N ARG A 203 -17.82 -0.89 -10.87
CA ARG A 203 -18.91 0.04 -11.20
C ARG A 203 -19.59 -0.43 -12.48
N LYS A 204 -20.93 -0.39 -12.52
CA LYS A 204 -21.69 -0.44 -13.77
C LYS A 204 -22.18 0.97 -14.07
N ASN A 205 -21.75 1.53 -15.20
CA ASN A 205 -22.11 2.87 -15.68
C ASN A 205 -21.82 3.99 -14.66
N GLY A 206 -20.63 4.00 -14.05
CA GLY A 206 -20.19 5.06 -13.15
C GLY A 206 -20.89 5.12 -11.77
N LYS A 207 -21.93 4.31 -11.52
CA LYS A 207 -22.59 4.22 -10.21
C LYS A 207 -21.95 3.13 -9.35
N LYS A 208 -21.43 3.52 -8.17
CA LYS A 208 -20.94 2.61 -7.12
C LYS A 208 -22.15 1.87 -6.54
N GLY A 209 -22.13 0.54 -6.49
CA GLY A 209 -23.20 -0.26 -5.86
C GLY A 209 -23.91 -1.30 -6.73
N ILE A 210 -23.45 -1.56 -7.96
CA ILE A 210 -23.82 -2.80 -8.65
C ILE A 210 -22.61 -3.72 -8.51
N GLU A 211 -22.67 -4.66 -7.56
CA GLU A 211 -21.73 -5.77 -7.42
C GLU A 211 -21.28 -6.23 -8.81
N THR A 212 -20.00 -6.07 -9.11
CA THR A 212 -19.44 -6.88 -10.18
C THR A 212 -19.67 -8.32 -9.82
N THR A 213 -20.31 -9.07 -10.72
CA THR A 213 -20.47 -10.52 -10.64
C THR A 213 -19.17 -11.22 -10.20
N TYR A 214 -18.01 -10.65 -10.57
CA TYR A 214 -16.68 -11.05 -10.13
C TYR A 214 -16.50 -11.14 -8.60
N SER A 215 -16.77 -10.08 -7.84
CA SER A 215 -16.53 -10.04 -6.37
C SER A 215 -17.48 -10.93 -5.57
N ARG A 216 -18.56 -11.40 -6.20
CA ARG A 216 -19.49 -12.39 -5.65
C ARG A 216 -19.11 -13.83 -5.97
N ILE A 217 -18.25 -14.02 -6.96
CA ILE A 217 -17.79 -15.34 -7.40
C ILE A 217 -16.44 -15.65 -6.78
N VAL A 218 -15.53 -14.69 -6.70
CA VAL A 218 -14.12 -14.94 -6.35
C VAL A 218 -13.73 -14.16 -5.10
N HIS A 219 -13.15 -14.87 -4.15
CA HIS A 219 -12.50 -14.27 -2.99
C HIS A 219 -11.02 -14.05 -3.27
N ILE A 220 -10.60 -12.79 -3.24
CA ILE A 220 -9.17 -12.41 -3.35
C ILE A 220 -8.50 -12.28 -1.97
N GLY A 221 -9.29 -12.36 -0.91
CA GLY A 221 -8.89 -12.26 0.48
C GLY A 221 -8.54 -10.84 0.91
N LEU A 222 -7.64 -10.71 1.89
CA LEU A 222 -7.15 -9.42 2.32
C LEU A 222 -6.30 -8.77 1.22
N SER A 223 -6.64 -7.54 0.88
CA SER A 223 -5.80 -6.65 0.07
C SER A 223 -5.25 -5.55 0.98
N TYR A 224 -3.93 -5.42 1.06
CA TYR A 224 -3.26 -4.63 2.09
C TYR A 224 -2.18 -3.71 1.53
N GLY A 225 -2.05 -2.52 2.11
CA GLY A 225 -0.89 -1.66 1.97
C GLY A 225 -0.93 -0.71 0.77
N VAL A 226 0.24 -0.11 0.54
CA VAL A 226 0.43 1.07 -0.33
C VAL A 226 -0.05 0.87 -1.77
N ILE A 227 0.07 -0.34 -2.30
CA ILE A 227 -0.39 -0.71 -3.65
C ILE A 227 -1.29 -1.95 -3.64
N GLN A 228 -1.96 -2.24 -2.52
CA GLN A 228 -2.98 -3.28 -2.44
C GLN A 228 -2.43 -4.71 -2.72
N TYR A 229 -1.45 -5.15 -1.93
CA TYR A 229 -0.91 -6.51 -1.97
C TYR A 229 -1.97 -7.53 -1.55
N THR A 230 -2.34 -8.44 -2.44
CA THR A 230 -3.45 -9.37 -2.20
C THR A 230 -3.00 -10.70 -1.64
N GLN A 231 -3.79 -11.24 -0.71
CA GLN A 231 -3.66 -12.59 -0.17
C GLN A 231 -3.73 -13.65 -1.26
N ASP A 232 -4.68 -13.55 -2.19
CA ASP A 232 -4.88 -14.56 -3.24
C ASP A 232 -3.74 -14.62 -4.26
N SER A 233 -3.11 -13.49 -4.61
CA SER A 233 -1.95 -13.51 -5.53
C SER A 233 -0.69 -14.10 -4.89
N GLY A 234 -0.59 -14.04 -3.56
CA GLY A 234 0.60 -14.39 -2.80
C GLY A 234 1.53 -13.21 -2.51
N SER A 235 1.29 -12.04 -3.12
CA SER A 235 2.11 -10.85 -2.91
C SER A 235 2.09 -10.36 -1.46
N LEU A 236 0.95 -10.50 -0.76
CA LEU A 236 0.87 -10.21 0.66
C LEU A 236 1.83 -11.10 1.47
N GLY A 237 1.91 -12.39 1.12
CA GLY A 237 2.79 -13.32 1.82
C GLY A 237 4.27 -13.04 1.58
N ASP A 238 4.64 -12.64 0.37
CA ASP A 238 6.01 -12.24 0.09
C ASP A 238 6.38 -10.90 0.75
N LEU A 239 5.43 -9.97 0.87
CA LEU A 239 5.61 -8.76 1.66
C LEU A 239 5.83 -9.09 3.16
N LEU A 240 5.06 -10.01 3.72
CA LEU A 240 5.25 -10.45 5.12
C LEU A 240 6.62 -11.10 5.33
N LYS A 241 7.14 -11.86 4.35
CA LYS A 241 8.52 -12.36 4.38
C LYS A 241 9.53 -11.22 4.40
N CYS A 242 9.31 -10.13 3.68
CA CYS A 242 10.19 -8.96 3.72
C CYS A 242 10.25 -8.36 5.14
N LEU A 243 9.11 -8.18 5.81
CA LEU A 243 9.11 -7.70 7.20
C LEU A 243 9.82 -8.69 8.13
N ARG A 244 9.54 -10.00 8.02
CA ARG A 244 10.20 -11.03 8.84
C ARG A 244 11.72 -11.03 8.64
N ALA A 245 12.19 -10.87 7.40
CA ALA A 245 13.61 -10.83 7.09
C ALA A 245 14.28 -9.56 7.65
N LYS A 246 13.57 -8.42 7.62
CA LYS A 246 14.07 -7.14 8.11
C LYS A 246 14.11 -7.09 9.65
N ASN A 247 13.03 -7.53 10.29
CA ASN A 247 12.87 -7.49 11.74
C ASN A 247 12.03 -8.68 12.24
N PRO A 248 12.65 -9.84 12.52
CA PRO A 248 11.94 -11.06 12.88
C PRO A 248 11.22 -10.95 14.23
N SER A 249 11.81 -10.23 15.20
CA SER A 249 11.22 -10.01 16.51
C SER A 249 9.95 -9.18 16.41
N LEU A 250 10.00 -8.07 15.68
CA LEU A 250 8.84 -7.20 15.45
C LEU A 250 7.75 -7.91 14.65
N PHE A 251 8.13 -8.73 13.67
CA PHE A 251 7.18 -9.55 12.91
C PHE A 251 6.41 -10.53 13.82
N ALA A 252 7.13 -11.24 14.70
CA ALA A 252 6.53 -12.18 15.64
C ALA A 252 5.68 -11.46 16.72
N GLU A 253 6.09 -10.26 17.14
CA GLU A 253 5.30 -9.42 18.05
C GLU A 253 3.96 -9.03 17.42
N ILE A 254 3.98 -8.45 16.22
CA ILE A 254 2.79 -7.93 15.55
C ILE A 254 1.86 -9.06 15.11
N PHE A 255 2.40 -10.07 14.44
CA PHE A 255 1.58 -11.10 13.76
C PHE A 255 1.53 -12.43 14.50
N GLY A 256 2.38 -12.64 15.51
CA GLY A 256 2.41 -13.86 16.31
C GLY A 256 1.78 -13.73 17.70
N ALA A 257 1.47 -12.51 18.17
CA ALA A 257 1.12 -12.26 19.58
C ALA A 257 2.11 -12.88 20.58
N GLY A 258 3.41 -12.85 20.22
CA GLY A 258 4.49 -13.45 21.02
C GLY A 258 4.72 -14.95 20.77
N TYR A 259 3.97 -15.56 19.87
CA TYR A 259 4.06 -16.97 19.48
C TYR A 259 4.42 -17.09 17.99
N PRO A 260 5.70 -17.40 17.66
CA PRO A 260 6.19 -17.44 16.27
C PRO A 260 5.35 -18.30 15.32
N GLU A 261 4.77 -19.39 15.82
CA GLU A 261 3.96 -20.33 15.05
C GLU A 261 2.76 -19.69 14.34
N PHE A 262 2.13 -18.66 14.92
CA PHE A 262 1.01 -17.97 14.27
C PHE A 262 1.49 -17.05 13.14
N SER A 263 2.64 -16.40 13.35
CA SER A 263 3.25 -15.54 12.33
C SER A 263 3.79 -16.35 11.14
N ASP A 264 4.31 -17.57 11.39
CA ASP A 264 4.71 -18.50 10.34
C ASP A 264 3.51 -19.12 9.64
N ALA A 265 2.44 -19.47 10.37
CA ALA A 265 1.18 -19.91 9.77
C ALA A 265 0.57 -18.85 8.85
N LEU A 266 0.68 -17.56 9.21
CA LEU A 266 0.26 -16.45 8.36
C LEU A 266 1.07 -16.38 7.05
N ILE A 267 2.41 -16.49 7.11
CA ILE A 267 3.26 -16.54 5.90
C ILE A 267 2.91 -17.77 5.06
N GLN A 268 2.75 -18.94 5.68
CA GLN A 268 2.43 -20.15 4.96
C GLN A 268 1.08 -20.04 4.24
N LEU A 269 0.05 -19.59 4.95
CA LEU A 269 -1.27 -19.30 4.40
C LEU A 269 -1.16 -18.38 3.18
N THR A 270 -0.49 -17.24 3.33
CA THR A 270 -0.46 -16.19 2.30
C THR A 270 0.50 -16.49 1.16
N THR A 271 1.26 -17.59 1.18
CA THR A 271 2.22 -17.94 0.11
C THR A 271 1.90 -19.27 -0.56
N THR A 272 1.97 -20.37 0.20
CA THR A 272 1.71 -21.73 -0.28
C THR A 272 0.28 -22.18 -0.04
N GLY A 273 -0.47 -21.48 0.80
CA GLY A 273 -1.76 -21.91 1.30
C GLY A 273 -1.66 -22.89 2.45
N ARG A 274 -2.82 -23.20 3.03
CA ARG A 274 -2.94 -24.11 4.19
C ARG A 274 -2.42 -25.53 3.89
N PRO A 275 -1.58 -26.13 4.75
CA PRO A 275 -1.00 -27.46 4.53
C PRO A 275 -2.04 -28.58 4.41
N ASP A 276 -3.11 -28.52 5.20
CA ASP A 276 -4.20 -29.50 5.17
C ASP A 276 -4.99 -29.48 3.85
N LEU A 277 -4.87 -28.40 3.07
CA LEU A 277 -5.44 -28.29 1.72
C LEU A 277 -4.43 -28.57 0.61
N ALA A 278 -3.16 -28.87 0.94
CA ALA A 278 -2.10 -29.04 -0.05
C ALA A 278 -2.44 -30.12 -1.08
N GLN A 279 -2.97 -31.26 -0.64
CA GLN A 279 -3.35 -32.39 -1.50
C GLN A 279 -4.75 -32.28 -2.12
N ASN A 280 -5.55 -31.29 -1.71
CA ASN A 280 -6.88 -31.12 -2.27
C ASN A 280 -6.77 -30.48 -3.67
N THR A 281 -7.12 -31.24 -4.72
CA THR A 281 -7.08 -30.81 -6.12
C THR A 281 -8.31 -29.99 -6.53
N GLN A 282 -9.38 -30.02 -5.74
CA GLN A 282 -10.61 -29.26 -6.00
C GLN A 282 -10.48 -27.79 -5.59
N ILE A 283 -9.53 -27.47 -4.70
CA ILE A 283 -9.30 -26.10 -4.24
C ILE A 283 -8.10 -25.56 -5.02
N PRO A 284 -8.26 -24.50 -5.83
CA PRO A 284 -7.13 -23.91 -6.54
C PRO A 284 -6.20 -23.19 -5.56
N LEU A 285 -4.93 -23.01 -5.93
CA LEU A 285 -4.01 -22.20 -5.10
C LEU A 285 -4.49 -20.74 -5.00
N SER A 286 -4.88 -20.16 -6.14
CA SER A 286 -5.46 -18.82 -6.29
C SER A 286 -6.84 -18.92 -6.92
N GLY A 287 -7.83 -18.31 -6.28
CA GLY A 287 -9.19 -18.21 -6.79
C GLY A 287 -9.27 -17.33 -8.04
N GLN A 288 -8.56 -16.20 -8.07
CA GLN A 288 -8.50 -15.30 -9.23
C GLN A 288 -7.91 -16.00 -10.45
N ALA A 289 -6.79 -16.73 -10.27
CA ALA A 289 -6.15 -17.44 -11.37
C ALA A 289 -7.06 -18.54 -11.93
N TYR A 290 -7.75 -19.28 -11.06
CA TYR A 290 -8.73 -20.28 -11.48
C TYR A 290 -9.91 -19.65 -12.22
N TRP A 291 -10.45 -18.53 -11.72
CA TRP A 291 -11.51 -17.80 -12.42
C TRP A 291 -11.07 -17.33 -13.81
N ASN A 292 -9.86 -16.81 -13.95
CA ASN A 292 -9.33 -16.38 -15.25
C ASN A 292 -9.28 -17.53 -16.26
N GLN A 293 -9.13 -18.78 -15.81
CA GLN A 293 -9.20 -19.96 -16.69
C GLN A 293 -10.63 -20.31 -17.09
N ILE A 294 -11.60 -20.20 -16.18
CA ILE A 294 -12.95 -20.72 -16.41
C ILE A 294 -13.98 -19.66 -16.83
N HIS A 295 -13.71 -18.36 -16.67
CA HIS A 295 -14.73 -17.31 -16.79
C HIS A 295 -15.41 -17.23 -18.15
N ASN A 296 -14.81 -17.74 -19.23
CA ASN A 296 -15.42 -17.78 -20.58
C ASN A 296 -15.92 -19.17 -20.99
N THR A 297 -15.95 -20.12 -20.05
CA THR A 297 -16.46 -21.48 -20.27
C THR A 297 -17.94 -21.57 -19.86
N PRO A 298 -18.66 -22.65 -20.23
CA PRO A 298 -20.02 -22.88 -19.74
C PRO A 298 -20.13 -22.83 -18.20
N ALA A 299 -19.15 -23.40 -17.48
CA ALA A 299 -19.11 -23.37 -16.01
C ALA A 299 -18.96 -21.94 -15.46
N GLY A 300 -18.08 -21.13 -16.06
CA GLY A 300 -17.93 -19.71 -15.70
C GLY A 300 -19.20 -18.90 -15.97
N ASN A 301 -19.89 -19.18 -17.09
CA ASN A 301 -21.15 -18.52 -17.42
C ASN A 301 -22.28 -18.91 -16.47
N GLU A 302 -22.34 -20.18 -16.03
CA GLU A 302 -23.27 -20.62 -14.98
C GLU A 302 -23.06 -19.84 -13.68
N LEU A 303 -21.81 -19.71 -13.22
CA LEU A 303 -21.48 -18.93 -12.03
C LEU A 303 -21.88 -17.45 -12.19
N LYS A 304 -21.67 -16.84 -13.37
CA LYS A 304 -22.14 -15.47 -13.64
C LYS A 304 -23.65 -15.34 -13.55
N MET A 305 -24.39 -16.27 -14.13
CA MET A 305 -25.85 -16.26 -14.09
C MET A 305 -26.37 -16.39 -12.67
N LEU A 306 -25.79 -17.29 -11.87
CA LEU A 306 -26.16 -17.48 -10.47
C LEU A 306 -25.86 -16.25 -9.61
N ALA A 307 -24.68 -15.66 -9.77
CA ALA A 307 -24.31 -14.46 -9.03
C ALA A 307 -25.21 -13.28 -9.41
N ASN A 308 -25.72 -13.21 -10.64
CA ASN A 308 -26.63 -12.14 -11.07
C ASN A 308 -28.11 -12.39 -10.69
N SER A 309 -28.53 -13.64 -10.50
CA SER A 309 -29.94 -13.98 -10.21
C SER A 309 -30.30 -13.87 -8.73
N GLN A 310 -29.31 -13.91 -7.84
CA GLN A 310 -29.53 -13.74 -6.42
C GLN A 310 -29.46 -12.25 -6.05
N SER A 311 -30.61 -11.63 -5.77
CA SER A 311 -30.66 -10.25 -5.27
C SER A 311 -30.17 -10.20 -3.82
N GLY A 312 -28.91 -9.84 -3.59
CA GLY A 312 -28.37 -9.53 -2.26
C GLY A 312 -27.88 -10.69 -1.40
N SER A 313 -27.91 -11.95 -1.86
CA SER A 313 -27.28 -13.09 -1.16
C SER A 313 -26.01 -13.55 -1.85
N HIS A 314 -24.92 -13.72 -1.09
CA HIS A 314 -23.69 -14.38 -1.55
C HIS A 314 -24.02 -15.73 -2.18
N LEU A 315 -23.22 -16.16 -3.16
CA LEU A 315 -23.32 -17.53 -3.65
C LEU A 315 -23.19 -18.48 -2.45
N PRO A 316 -23.87 -19.63 -2.42
CA PRO A 316 -23.64 -20.62 -1.37
C PRO A 316 -22.13 -20.85 -1.24
N THR A 317 -21.58 -20.96 -0.02
CA THR A 317 -20.12 -21.10 0.20
C THR A 317 -19.48 -22.23 -0.61
N ALA A 318 -20.25 -23.27 -0.98
CA ALA A 318 -19.83 -24.35 -1.87
C ALA A 318 -19.65 -23.94 -3.35
N ARG A 319 -20.08 -22.73 -3.75
CA ARG A 319 -20.04 -22.16 -5.10
C ARG A 319 -19.25 -20.86 -5.19
N GLU A 320 -18.75 -20.36 -4.07
CA GLU A 320 -17.74 -19.31 -4.03
C GLU A 320 -16.35 -19.88 -4.36
N ILE A 321 -15.62 -19.21 -5.24
CA ILE A 321 -14.25 -19.59 -5.59
C ILE A 321 -13.30 -18.99 -4.56
N ARG A 322 -12.73 -19.88 -3.75
CA ARG A 322 -11.77 -19.51 -2.72
C ARG A 322 -10.48 -20.33 -2.86
N GLY A 323 -9.34 -19.65 -2.94
CA GLY A 323 -8.04 -20.30 -3.10
C GLY A 323 -7.50 -20.91 -1.79
N LYS A 324 -6.49 -21.77 -1.90
CA LYS A 324 -5.74 -22.32 -0.73
C LYS A 324 -5.10 -21.21 0.10
N ARG A 325 -4.77 -20.08 -0.53
CA ARG A 325 -4.23 -18.90 0.16
C ARG A 325 -5.27 -18.07 0.90
N VAL A 326 -6.54 -18.17 0.53
CA VAL A 326 -7.63 -17.37 1.09
C VAL A 326 -8.46 -18.22 2.05
N GLN A 327 -7.90 -18.54 3.21
CA GLN A 327 -8.53 -19.42 4.19
C GLN A 327 -8.48 -18.79 5.59
N PRO A 328 -9.47 -19.08 6.46
CA PRO A 328 -9.43 -18.61 7.84
C PRO A 328 -8.34 -19.33 8.63
N ILE A 329 -7.67 -18.59 9.51
CA ILE A 329 -6.68 -19.10 10.48
C ILE A 329 -6.92 -18.47 11.85
N ALA A 330 -6.57 -19.20 12.91
CA ALA A 330 -6.71 -18.70 14.28
C ALA A 330 -5.69 -17.58 14.53
N PRO A 331 -6.10 -16.43 15.09
CA PRO A 331 -5.19 -15.32 15.38
C PRO A 331 -4.35 -15.55 16.64
N SER A 332 -4.85 -16.38 17.56
CA SER A 332 -4.31 -16.61 18.91
C SER A 332 -4.73 -17.98 19.43
N ILE A 333 -4.05 -18.46 20.48
CA ILE A 333 -4.35 -19.75 21.13
C ILE A 333 -5.80 -19.76 21.64
N GLY A 334 -6.55 -20.79 21.28
CA GLY A 334 -7.94 -20.99 21.72
C GLY A 334 -8.99 -20.12 20.99
N HIS A 335 -8.58 -19.26 20.05
CA HIS A 335 -9.51 -18.49 19.23
C HIS A 335 -9.94 -19.28 17.98
N PRO A 336 -11.19 -19.15 17.51
CA PRO A 336 -11.64 -19.80 16.28
C PRO A 336 -10.92 -19.21 15.06
N PRO A 337 -10.73 -19.99 13.97
CA PRO A 337 -10.22 -19.46 12.72
C PRO A 337 -11.12 -18.36 12.15
N ILE A 338 -10.51 -17.23 11.78
CA ILE A 338 -11.19 -16.10 11.14
C ILE A 338 -10.44 -15.67 9.87
N ASP A 339 -11.14 -15.00 8.95
CA ASP A 339 -10.52 -14.39 7.77
C ASP A 339 -9.57 -13.24 8.17
N LEU A 340 -8.53 -13.00 7.37
CA LEU A 340 -7.50 -11.98 7.70
C LEU A 340 -8.03 -10.53 7.73
N TRP A 341 -9.14 -10.25 7.04
CA TRP A 341 -9.79 -8.94 7.03
C TRP A 341 -10.82 -8.74 8.16
N LYS A 342 -10.87 -9.66 9.14
CA LYS A 342 -11.80 -9.61 10.28
C LYS A 342 -11.04 -9.60 11.62
N GLY A 343 -11.69 -9.02 12.62
CA GLY A 343 -11.28 -9.07 14.03
C GLY A 343 -9.80 -8.77 14.25
N GLU A 344 -9.17 -9.61 15.08
CA GLU A 344 -7.79 -9.41 15.52
C GLU A 344 -6.77 -9.36 14.37
N TRP A 345 -6.96 -10.12 13.29
CA TRP A 345 -6.07 -10.04 12.14
C TRP A 345 -6.13 -8.66 11.47
N ARG A 346 -7.34 -8.15 11.23
CA ARG A 346 -7.54 -6.81 10.66
C ARG A 346 -6.83 -5.75 11.50
N ASP A 347 -7.02 -5.80 12.82
CA ASP A 347 -6.45 -4.81 13.73
C ASP A 347 -4.91 -4.85 13.76
N ARG A 348 -4.31 -6.05 13.66
CA ARG A 348 -2.87 -6.23 13.51
C ARG A 348 -2.35 -5.61 12.21
N PHE A 349 -3.02 -5.84 11.08
CA PHE A 349 -2.63 -5.22 9.79
C PHE A 349 -2.74 -3.69 9.83
N LEU A 350 -3.85 -3.15 10.36
CA LEU A 350 -4.01 -1.68 10.52
C LEU A 350 -2.88 -1.09 11.38
N SER A 351 -2.53 -1.77 12.46
CA SER A 351 -1.44 -1.34 13.36
C SER A 351 -0.07 -1.45 12.68
N ALA A 352 0.16 -2.53 11.92
CA ALA A 352 1.39 -2.78 11.19
C ALA A 352 1.67 -1.69 10.14
N GLY A 353 0.64 -1.07 9.57
CA GLY A 353 0.78 0.05 8.63
C GLY A 353 1.51 1.27 9.21
N LYS A 354 1.58 1.38 10.54
CA LYS A 354 2.26 2.48 11.26
C LYS A 354 3.74 2.16 11.56
N VAL A 355 4.17 0.93 11.28
CA VAL A 355 5.51 0.44 11.62
C VAL A 355 6.49 0.81 10.51
N VAL A 356 7.47 1.65 10.82
CA VAL A 356 8.48 2.14 9.86
C VAL A 356 9.13 1.01 9.06
N ASP A 357 9.56 -0.06 9.73
CA ASP A 357 10.18 -1.20 9.05
C ASP A 357 9.26 -1.83 8.01
N PHE A 358 7.96 -1.86 8.28
CA PHE A 358 6.99 -2.44 7.37
C PHE A 358 6.60 -1.48 6.24
N GLN A 359 6.58 -0.17 6.50
CA GLN A 359 6.41 0.86 5.47
C GLN A 359 7.55 0.78 4.44
N GLU A 360 8.79 0.68 4.90
CA GLU A 360 9.96 0.53 4.04
C GLU A 360 9.91 -0.79 3.27
N ALA A 361 9.57 -1.90 3.93
CA ALA A 361 9.43 -3.21 3.27
C ALA A 361 8.36 -3.18 2.17
N GLN A 362 7.25 -2.44 2.36
CA GLN A 362 6.25 -2.24 1.31
C GLN A 362 6.84 -1.53 0.09
N LEU A 363 7.52 -0.39 0.28
CA LEU A 363 8.11 0.35 -0.84
C LEU A 363 9.18 -0.45 -1.57
N GLU A 364 10.10 -1.08 -0.84
CA GLU A 364 11.18 -1.91 -1.41
C GLU A 364 10.62 -3.09 -2.20
N TYR A 365 9.64 -3.80 -1.63
CA TYR A 365 8.96 -4.88 -2.33
C TYR A 365 8.24 -4.34 -3.58
N GLY A 366 7.55 -3.21 -3.48
CA GLY A 366 6.87 -2.58 -4.61
C GLY A 366 7.80 -2.22 -5.75
N VAL A 367 8.91 -1.53 -5.45
CA VAL A 367 9.93 -1.16 -6.43
C VAL A 367 10.51 -2.40 -7.11
N ARG A 368 10.93 -3.38 -6.31
CA ARG A 368 11.59 -4.59 -6.83
C ARG A 368 10.69 -5.41 -7.75
N ASN A 369 9.39 -5.53 -7.45
CA ASN A 369 8.50 -6.43 -8.19
C ASN A 369 7.62 -5.73 -9.25
N PHE A 370 7.46 -4.41 -9.20
CA PHE A 370 6.56 -3.69 -10.12
C PHE A 370 7.23 -2.53 -10.88
N ILE A 371 8.22 -1.86 -10.28
CA ILE A 371 8.98 -0.80 -10.97
C ILE A 371 10.14 -1.39 -11.76
N ASN A 372 11.08 -2.08 -11.12
CA ASN A 372 12.29 -2.57 -11.79
C ASN A 372 11.98 -3.46 -13.01
N PRO A 373 11.01 -4.39 -12.97
CA PRO A 373 10.71 -5.25 -14.12
C PRO A 373 10.21 -4.50 -15.36
N MET A 374 9.66 -3.29 -15.22
CA MET A 374 9.18 -2.50 -16.36
C MET A 374 10.23 -1.59 -16.98
N LEU A 375 11.34 -1.33 -16.28
CA LEU A 375 12.34 -0.36 -16.70
C LEU A 375 13.03 -0.75 -18.01
N SER A 376 13.19 -2.04 -18.30
CA SER A 376 13.75 -2.48 -19.58
C SER A 376 12.89 -2.06 -20.78
N LEU A 377 11.56 -2.19 -20.67
CA LEU A 377 10.63 -1.77 -21.72
C LEU A 377 10.51 -0.25 -21.79
N ALA A 378 10.52 0.42 -20.64
CA ALA A 378 10.54 1.89 -20.55
C ALA A 378 11.79 2.46 -21.24
N LYS A 379 12.97 1.87 -20.97
CA LYS A 379 14.25 2.21 -21.61
C LYS A 379 14.19 2.03 -23.12
N HIS A 380 13.67 0.89 -23.58
CA HIS A 380 13.53 0.63 -25.02
C HIS A 380 12.64 1.65 -25.73
N ASN A 381 11.58 2.13 -25.07
CA ASN A 381 10.66 3.12 -25.62
C ASN A 381 11.01 4.56 -25.24
N ASN A 382 12.18 4.81 -24.65
CA ASN A 382 12.65 6.13 -24.23
C ASN A 382 11.65 6.89 -23.34
N VAL A 383 11.01 6.19 -22.40
CA VAL A 383 10.13 6.80 -21.40
C VAL A 383 11.01 7.46 -20.34
N ARG A 384 10.87 8.78 -20.16
CA ARG A 384 11.74 9.59 -19.31
C ARG A 384 11.00 10.38 -18.25
N SER A 385 9.69 10.62 -18.37
CA SER A 385 8.94 11.37 -17.35
C SER A 385 8.55 10.49 -16.16
N ALA A 386 8.58 11.07 -14.95
CA ALA A 386 8.04 10.43 -13.75
C ALA A 386 6.56 10.06 -13.92
N LEU A 387 5.78 10.91 -14.58
CA LEU A 387 4.36 10.71 -14.86
C LEU A 387 4.11 9.43 -15.67
N ALA A 388 4.81 9.27 -16.79
CA ALA A 388 4.63 8.07 -17.62
C ALA A 388 5.11 6.82 -16.88
N LEU A 389 6.23 6.89 -16.14
CA LEU A 389 6.69 5.77 -15.31
C LEU A 389 5.65 5.40 -14.24
N ALA A 390 5.06 6.36 -13.55
CA ALA A 390 4.01 6.13 -12.55
C ALA A 390 2.78 5.46 -13.17
N PHE A 391 2.31 5.95 -14.33
CA PHE A 391 1.16 5.35 -14.99
C PHE A 391 1.45 3.91 -15.46
N ILE A 392 2.62 3.67 -16.08
CA ILE A 392 3.02 2.33 -16.51
C ILE A 392 3.14 1.39 -15.30
N ALA A 393 3.70 1.87 -14.18
CA ALA A 393 3.77 1.14 -12.93
C ALA A 393 2.38 0.74 -12.41
N ALA A 394 1.42 1.67 -12.41
CA ALA A 394 0.04 1.39 -12.03
C ALA A 394 -0.60 0.30 -12.90
N CYS A 395 -0.36 0.37 -14.22
CA CYS A 395 -0.80 -0.68 -15.14
C CYS A 395 -0.12 -2.03 -14.90
N ASN A 396 1.16 -2.05 -14.51
CA ASN A 396 1.90 -3.27 -14.17
C ASN A 396 1.40 -3.92 -12.88
N ILE A 397 1.08 -3.12 -11.86
CA ILE A 397 0.56 -3.62 -10.58
C ILE A 397 -0.73 -4.42 -10.81
N ARG A 398 -1.62 -3.94 -11.71
CA ARG A 398 -2.86 -4.64 -12.05
C ARG A 398 -2.70 -5.76 -13.07
N GLY A 399 -2.01 -5.46 -14.17
CA GLY A 399 -2.00 -6.31 -15.35
C GLY A 399 -0.85 -7.31 -15.39
N GLY A 400 0.17 -7.11 -14.56
CA GLY A 400 1.47 -7.74 -14.71
C GLY A 400 2.27 -7.19 -15.88
N VAL A 401 3.58 -7.36 -15.80
CA VAL A 401 4.55 -6.90 -16.80
C VAL A 401 4.34 -7.61 -18.12
N GLY A 402 4.29 -6.86 -19.21
CA GLY A 402 4.15 -7.39 -20.57
C GLY A 402 2.71 -7.63 -21.02
N SER A 403 1.73 -7.46 -20.12
CA SER A 403 0.30 -7.53 -20.42
C SER A 403 -0.17 -6.43 -21.37
N LYS A 404 -1.37 -6.61 -21.96
CA LYS A 404 -2.01 -5.58 -22.79
C LYS A 404 -2.21 -4.26 -22.03
N LEU A 405 -2.40 -4.33 -20.71
CA LEU A 405 -2.60 -3.19 -19.83
C LEU A 405 -1.27 -2.47 -19.55
N SER A 406 -0.20 -3.19 -19.20
CA SER A 406 1.15 -2.60 -19.03
C SER A 406 1.70 -1.90 -20.27
N LYS A 407 1.17 -2.24 -21.45
CA LYS A 407 1.56 -1.68 -22.75
C LYS A 407 0.59 -0.61 -23.23
N LEU A 408 -0.36 -0.18 -22.40
CA LEU A 408 -1.41 0.74 -22.79
C LEU A 408 -0.84 2.06 -23.33
N THR A 409 0.13 2.66 -22.62
CA THR A 409 0.81 3.89 -23.05
C THR A 409 1.36 3.79 -24.47
N TYR A 410 2.11 2.72 -24.79
CA TYR A 410 2.71 2.54 -26.11
C TYR A 410 1.68 2.27 -27.20
N ARG A 411 0.60 1.56 -26.86
CA ARG A 411 -0.49 1.30 -27.80
C ARG A 411 -1.24 2.60 -28.13
N VAL A 412 -1.47 3.45 -27.12
CA VAL A 412 -2.08 4.77 -27.31
C VAL A 412 -1.16 5.68 -28.12
N ALA A 413 0.15 5.69 -27.85
CA ALA A 413 1.11 6.44 -28.65
C ALA A 413 0.99 6.11 -30.16
N LYS A 414 0.85 4.82 -30.49
CA LYS A 414 0.66 4.37 -31.87
C LYS A 414 -0.67 4.85 -32.47
N GLU A 415 -1.77 4.81 -31.73
CA GLU A 415 -3.08 5.33 -32.20
C GLU A 415 -3.07 6.85 -32.40
N LEU A 416 -2.28 7.58 -31.60
CA LEU A 416 -2.09 9.02 -31.73
C LEU A 416 -1.08 9.41 -32.82
N GLY A 417 -0.43 8.43 -33.47
CA GLY A 417 0.60 8.68 -34.47
C GLY A 417 1.92 9.21 -33.91
N LEU A 418 2.17 9.03 -32.61
CA LEU A 418 3.39 9.46 -31.93
C LEU A 418 4.54 8.47 -32.18
N ALA A 419 5.76 8.99 -32.22
CA ALA A 419 6.96 8.17 -32.42
C ALA A 419 7.24 7.28 -31.20
N LEU A 420 7.66 6.05 -31.47
CA LEU A 420 8.28 5.16 -30.49
C LEU A 420 9.65 4.72 -31.03
N PRO A 421 10.74 4.81 -30.24
CA PRO A 421 10.82 5.37 -28.88
C PRO A 421 10.38 6.85 -28.81
N PHE A 422 9.82 7.27 -27.67
CA PHE A 422 9.35 8.65 -27.48
C PHE A 422 10.48 9.66 -27.75
N VAL A 423 10.15 10.81 -28.33
CA VAL A 423 11.13 11.85 -28.64
C VAL A 423 11.07 13.03 -27.67
N SER A 424 9.98 13.15 -26.89
CA SER A 424 9.75 14.25 -25.96
C SER A 424 8.84 13.85 -24.79
N SER A 425 8.93 14.59 -23.67
CA SER A 425 7.99 14.52 -22.54
C SER A 425 6.56 14.86 -22.95
N GLU A 426 6.42 15.74 -23.94
CA GLU A 426 5.15 16.21 -24.46
C GLU A 426 4.38 15.06 -25.12
N ASP A 427 5.07 14.16 -25.82
CA ASP A 427 4.46 12.95 -26.39
C ASP A 427 4.02 11.96 -25.29
N GLU A 428 4.83 11.82 -24.24
CA GLU A 428 4.48 11.00 -23.07
C GLU A 428 3.23 11.56 -22.38
N LEU A 429 3.17 12.88 -22.15
CA LEU A 429 2.03 13.57 -21.55
C LEU A 429 0.79 13.48 -22.45
N ALA A 430 0.93 13.64 -23.76
CA ALA A 430 -0.18 13.52 -24.71
C ALA A 430 -0.84 12.14 -24.65
N CYS A 431 -0.05 11.07 -24.46
CA CYS A 431 -0.59 9.73 -24.21
C CYS A 431 -1.42 9.69 -22.93
N MET A 432 -0.94 10.31 -21.84
CA MET A 432 -1.64 10.32 -20.55
C MET A 432 -2.94 11.11 -20.64
N GLN A 433 -2.92 12.28 -21.27
CA GLN A 433 -4.10 13.12 -21.49
C GLN A 433 -5.14 12.38 -22.33
N ALA A 434 -4.73 11.71 -23.41
CA ALA A 434 -5.64 10.92 -24.23
C ALA A 434 -6.29 9.77 -23.43
N ILE A 435 -5.51 9.08 -22.57
CA ILE A 435 -6.04 8.03 -21.69
C ILE A 435 -7.02 8.61 -20.66
N ALA A 436 -6.68 9.75 -20.07
CA ALA A 436 -7.53 10.46 -19.11
C ALA A 436 -8.88 10.83 -19.75
N GLU A 437 -8.88 11.33 -20.98
CA GLU A 437 -10.09 11.76 -21.69
C GLU A 437 -10.84 10.63 -22.40
N ALA A 438 -10.29 9.41 -22.40
CA ALA A 438 -10.87 8.29 -23.13
C ALA A 438 -12.28 7.92 -22.63
N HIS A 439 -13.22 7.78 -23.57
CA HIS A 439 -14.58 7.29 -23.32
C HIS A 439 -14.69 5.82 -23.77
N GLY A 440 -13.95 4.93 -23.11
CA GLY A 440 -13.96 3.48 -23.36
C GLY A 440 -12.96 2.98 -24.42
N SER A 441 -12.55 3.86 -25.35
CA SER A 441 -11.51 3.55 -26.33
C SER A 441 -10.86 4.79 -26.93
N ILE A 442 -9.63 4.63 -27.41
CA ILE A 442 -8.90 5.57 -28.28
C ILE A 442 -8.57 4.80 -29.56
N GLY A 443 -9.24 5.12 -30.66
CA GLY A 443 -9.14 4.32 -31.90
C GLY A 443 -9.44 2.84 -31.65
N ALA A 444 -8.51 1.95 -31.99
CA ALA A 444 -8.65 0.51 -31.75
C ALA A 444 -8.25 0.06 -30.33
N VAL A 445 -7.78 0.98 -29.48
CA VAL A 445 -7.28 0.67 -28.14
C VAL A 445 -8.39 0.87 -27.12
N SER A 446 -8.88 -0.22 -26.54
CA SER A 446 -9.81 -0.15 -25.40
C SER A 446 -9.11 0.41 -24.16
N VAL A 447 -9.78 1.35 -23.50
CA VAL A 447 -9.36 2.01 -22.26
C VAL A 447 -10.48 1.82 -21.23
N HIS A 448 -10.16 1.18 -20.11
CA HIS A 448 -11.12 0.98 -19.02
C HIS A 448 -11.24 2.26 -18.16
N GLU A 449 -12.40 2.48 -17.55
CA GLU A 449 -12.69 3.70 -16.76
C GLU A 449 -11.68 3.92 -15.61
N ASP A 450 -11.20 2.85 -14.99
CA ASP A 450 -10.23 2.94 -13.90
C ASP A 450 -8.88 3.49 -14.40
N GLU A 451 -8.43 3.12 -15.60
CA GLU A 451 -7.21 3.61 -16.25
C GLU A 451 -7.35 5.10 -16.58
N SER A 452 -8.49 5.53 -17.11
CA SER A 452 -8.77 6.95 -17.33
C SER A 452 -8.76 7.73 -16.02
N ARG A 453 -9.34 7.18 -14.94
CA ARG A 453 -9.32 7.81 -13.61
C ARG A 453 -7.91 7.93 -13.05
N ARG A 454 -7.07 6.91 -13.22
CA ARG A 454 -5.66 6.94 -12.80
C ARG A 454 -4.86 7.97 -13.57
N ALA A 455 -5.00 8.01 -14.89
CA ALA A 455 -4.33 9.00 -15.71
C ALA A 455 -4.70 10.43 -15.26
N LYS A 456 -5.99 10.71 -15.03
CA LYS A 456 -6.44 12.00 -14.48
C LYS A 456 -5.75 12.33 -13.16
N ARG A 457 -5.79 11.42 -12.19
CA ARG A 457 -5.20 11.63 -10.86
C ARG A 457 -3.69 11.89 -10.90
N LEU A 458 -2.97 11.21 -11.80
CA LEU A 458 -1.52 11.40 -11.92
C LEU A 458 -1.17 12.68 -12.70
N ILE A 459 -2.00 13.10 -13.66
CA ILE A 459 -1.83 14.39 -14.35
C ILE A 459 -2.13 15.54 -13.37
N ASP A 460 -3.22 15.42 -12.62
CA ASP A 460 -3.63 16.34 -11.57
C ASP A 460 -2.81 16.10 -10.29
N ASP A 461 -1.51 15.81 -10.40
CA ASP A 461 -0.63 15.64 -9.23
C ASP A 461 -0.45 16.98 -8.49
N GLU A 462 -1.51 17.40 -7.80
CA GLU A 462 -1.66 18.62 -7.00
C GLU A 462 -0.58 18.71 -5.91
N LEU A 463 0.10 17.60 -5.64
CA LEU A 463 1.06 17.44 -4.59
C LEU A 463 2.51 17.57 -5.07
N GLY A 464 2.72 17.70 -6.40
CA GLY A 464 4.00 17.99 -7.01
C GLY A 464 5.05 16.88 -6.79
N PHE A 465 4.61 15.62 -6.72
CA PHE A 465 5.45 14.45 -6.49
C PHE A 465 6.16 13.96 -7.75
N LEU A 466 5.48 14.05 -8.88
CA LEU A 466 6.00 13.75 -10.18
C LEU A 466 6.76 15.00 -10.66
N ALA A 467 8.07 14.99 -10.43
CA ALA A 467 8.95 16.03 -10.96
C ALA A 467 8.76 16.13 -12.49
N GLU A 468 8.86 17.36 -13.02
CA GLU A 468 9.01 17.59 -14.47
C GLU A 468 10.35 17.05 -15.01
N ASP A 469 11.19 16.48 -14.15
CA ASP A 469 12.50 15.98 -14.49
C ASP A 469 12.42 14.77 -15.43
N LEU A 470 13.14 14.88 -16.54
CA LEU A 470 13.38 13.79 -17.47
C LEU A 470 14.51 12.92 -16.92
N TYR A 471 14.26 11.63 -16.71
CA TYR A 471 15.29 10.69 -16.29
C TYR A 471 16.23 10.30 -17.44
N ASP A 472 17.48 10.03 -17.10
CA ASP A 472 18.45 9.44 -18.01
C ASP A 472 18.22 7.92 -18.09
N ILE A 473 17.75 7.45 -19.25
CA ILE A 473 17.44 6.03 -19.51
C ILE A 473 18.67 5.10 -19.39
N SER A 474 19.89 5.64 -19.43
CA SER A 474 21.10 4.86 -19.19
C SER A 474 21.15 4.33 -17.74
N THR A 475 20.47 5.02 -16.83
CA THR A 475 20.41 4.69 -15.39
C THR A 475 19.34 3.67 -15.02
N TYR A 476 18.53 3.24 -16.01
CA TYR A 476 17.52 2.21 -15.81
C TYR A 476 18.23 0.86 -15.72
N ALA A 477 18.35 0.38 -14.48
CA ALA A 477 18.97 -0.89 -14.10
C ALA A 477 17.94 -2.02 -14.03
#